data_AF-A0A2V7WDX5-F1
#
_entry.id   AF-A0A2V7WDX5-F1
#
_cell.length_a   1.000
_cell.length_b   1.000
_cell.length_c   1.000
_cell.angle_alpha   90.00
_cell.angle_beta   90.00
_cell.angle_gamma   90.00
#
_symmetry.space_group_name_H-M   'P 1'
#
loop_
_entity.id
_entity.type
_entity.pdbx_description
1 polymer ?
#
loop_
_entity_poly.entity_id
_entity_poly.type
_entity_poly.pdbx_seq_one_letter_code
_entity_poly.pdbx_strand_id
1 'polypeptide(L)'
;MRILLAAVLLAACGRSEHPLDTVHQTINEARTKPRVQIQIRLEAIDPSSADLQLQRTIEDRLEREHIGRVVTSGSTPGAMNITVEVDETVNSIDKIRRLLREAGVLNRSSVKIAETVSSPSCTPQRSASKRPDPPRLCGQPA
;
A
#
# COMPACT_ATOMS: atom_id res chain seq x y z
N MET A 1 26.67 52.86 45.43
CA MET A 1 27.46 53.31 44.26
C MET A 1 27.66 52.09 43.37
N ARG A 2 27.05 52.07 42.16
CA ARG A 2 27.64 52.59 40.91
C ARG A 2 28.93 51.83 40.58
N ILE A 3 29.18 51.17 39.44
CA ILE A 3 28.76 51.33 38.04
C ILE A 3 29.45 50.13 37.31
N LEU A 4 28.71 49.30 36.55
CA LEU A 4 28.66 49.25 35.06
C LEU A 4 29.74 48.34 34.41
N LEU A 5 29.31 47.28 33.70
CA LEU A 5 29.42 47.08 32.23
C LEU A 5 30.73 46.34 31.83
N ALA A 6 30.85 45.44 30.86
CA ALA A 6 29.99 44.73 29.90
C ALA A 6 30.81 43.51 29.42
N ALA A 7 30.20 42.34 29.21
CA ALA A 7 29.96 41.69 27.90
C ALA A 7 31.20 41.27 27.06
N VAL A 8 31.30 39.95 26.77
CA VAL A 8 31.66 39.25 25.49
C VAL A 8 31.77 37.73 25.84
N LEU A 9 30.72 36.93 25.64
CA LEU A 9 30.51 35.95 24.54
C LEU A 9 31.51 34.76 24.52
N LEU A 10 31.01 33.53 24.71
CA LEU A 10 31.22 32.41 23.77
C LEU A 10 30.31 31.22 24.12
N ALA A 11 29.78 30.62 23.07
CA ALA A 11 28.70 29.67 23.05
C ALA A 11 29.07 28.30 23.62
N ALA A 12 28.16 27.72 24.40
CA ALA A 12 28.02 26.27 24.56
C ALA A 12 26.53 25.91 24.53
N CYS A 13 25.87 26.24 23.42
CA CYS A 13 24.78 25.41 22.92
C CYS A 13 25.41 24.16 22.32
N GLY A 14 25.07 22.96 22.79
CA GLY A 14 25.51 21.75 22.11
C GLY A 14 25.36 20.45 22.87
N ARG A 15 24.13 20.00 23.09
CA ARG A 15 23.70 18.63 22.75
C ARG A 15 22.21 18.46 23.02
N SER A 16 21.41 18.86 22.04
CA SER A 16 20.06 18.34 21.90
C SER A 16 20.20 16.89 21.43
N GLU A 17 19.87 15.95 22.31
CA GLU A 17 19.70 14.54 21.95
C GLU A 17 18.68 14.45 20.80
N HIS A 18 19.13 13.92 19.67
CA HIS A 18 18.39 13.80 18.42
C HIS A 18 17.20 12.82 18.62
N PRO A 19 15.93 13.26 18.56
CA PRO A 19 14.77 12.34 18.59
C PRO A 19 14.44 11.81 17.18
N LEU A 20 15.42 11.76 16.28
CA LEU A 20 15.22 11.36 14.88
C LEU A 20 15.32 9.84 14.66
N ASP A 21 15.89 9.08 15.59
CA ASP A 21 16.07 7.63 15.43
C ASP A 21 14.79 6.83 15.68
N THR A 22 13.94 7.26 16.62
CA THR A 22 12.70 6.53 16.94
C THR A 22 11.68 6.57 15.79
N VAL A 23 11.66 7.65 14.99
CA VAL A 23 10.71 7.81 13.88
C VAL A 23 11.06 6.91 12.69
N HIS A 24 12.35 6.72 12.42
CA HIS A 24 12.79 5.81 11.34
C HIS A 24 12.46 4.35 11.65
N GLN A 25 12.49 3.96 12.93
CA GLN A 25 12.17 2.58 13.33
C GLN A 25 10.69 2.26 13.14
N THR A 26 9.78 3.20 13.37
CA THR A 26 8.33 2.98 13.22
C THR A 26 7.84 3.00 11.75
N ILE A 27 8.56 3.67 10.85
CA ILE A 27 8.14 3.78 9.42
C ILE A 27 8.34 2.47 8.67
N ASN A 28 9.36 1.67 9.03
CA ASN A 28 9.57 0.37 8.40
C ASN A 28 8.52 -0.68 8.81
N GLU A 29 7.95 -0.57 10.01
CA GLU A 29 6.90 -1.49 10.49
C GLU A 29 5.51 -1.16 9.90
N ALA A 30 5.32 0.07 9.40
CA ALA A 30 4.06 0.50 8.77
C ALA A 30 4.09 0.49 7.23
N ARG A 31 5.20 0.06 6.60
CA ARG A 31 5.26 -0.07 5.14
C ARG A 31 4.42 -1.27 4.70
N THR A 32 3.22 -1.01 4.18
CA THR A 32 2.42 -2.02 3.48
C THR A 32 3.26 -2.60 2.34
N LYS A 33 3.59 -3.89 2.44
CA LYS A 33 4.33 -4.59 1.39
C LYS A 33 3.51 -4.63 0.10
N PRO A 34 4.15 -4.53 -1.08
CA PRO A 34 3.44 -4.63 -2.35
C PRO A 34 2.77 -6.00 -2.51
N ARG A 35 1.61 -6.00 -3.16
CA ARG A 35 0.83 -7.21 -3.41
C ARG A 35 0.74 -7.49 -4.89
N VAL A 36 0.87 -8.75 -5.26
CA VAL A 36 0.71 -9.26 -6.61
C VAL A 36 -0.49 -10.20 -6.62
N GLN A 37 -1.47 -9.88 -7.45
CA GLN A 37 -2.64 -10.71 -7.69
C GLN A 37 -2.39 -11.61 -8.90
N ILE A 38 -2.59 -12.90 -8.71
CA ILE A 38 -2.55 -13.94 -9.73
C ILE A 38 -3.98 -14.39 -9.94
N GLN A 39 -4.48 -14.29 -11.16
CA GLN A 39 -5.79 -14.78 -11.56
C GLN A 39 -5.61 -15.84 -12.64
N ILE A 40 -6.13 -17.05 -12.44
CA ILE A 40 -6.08 -18.15 -13.41
C ILE A 40 -7.50 -18.43 -13.85
N ARG A 41 -7.77 -18.36 -15.16
CA ARG A 41 -9.08 -18.70 -15.72
C ARG A 41 -9.31 -20.21 -15.61
N LEU A 42 -10.47 -20.59 -15.13
CA LEU A 42 -10.92 -21.97 -15.02
C LEU A 42 -11.80 -22.33 -16.22
N GLU A 43 -11.89 -23.62 -16.54
CA GLU A 43 -12.73 -24.11 -17.63
C GLU A 43 -14.20 -24.22 -17.22
N ALA A 44 -14.46 -24.42 -15.92
CA ALA A 44 -15.78 -24.51 -15.33
C ALA A 44 -16.04 -23.34 -14.36
N ILE A 45 -17.32 -23.10 -14.08
CA ILE A 45 -17.75 -22.08 -13.11
C ILE A 45 -17.24 -22.44 -11.71
N ASP A 46 -17.45 -23.69 -11.30
CA ASP A 46 -16.97 -24.22 -10.04
C ASP A 46 -15.58 -24.85 -10.19
N PRO A 47 -14.67 -24.62 -9.22
CA PRO A 47 -13.33 -25.21 -9.27
C PRO A 47 -13.41 -26.74 -9.13
N SER A 48 -12.72 -27.44 -10.02
CA SER A 48 -12.57 -28.89 -9.93
C SER A 48 -11.57 -29.27 -8.82
N SER A 49 -11.54 -30.55 -8.44
CA SER A 49 -10.51 -31.06 -7.51
C SER A 49 -9.09 -30.86 -8.05
N ALA A 50 -8.90 -30.94 -9.37
CA ALA A 50 -7.64 -30.67 -10.03
C ALA A 50 -7.23 -29.19 -9.92
N ASP A 51 -8.19 -28.27 -10.02
CA ASP A 51 -7.93 -26.83 -9.85
C ASP A 51 -7.52 -26.51 -8.40
N LEU A 52 -8.18 -27.14 -7.42
CA LEU A 52 -7.80 -26.99 -6.01
C LEU A 52 -6.42 -27.59 -5.70
N GLN A 53 -6.06 -28.71 -6.34
CA GLN A 53 -4.70 -29.27 -6.23
C GLN A 53 -3.66 -28.37 -6.88
N LEU A 54 -3.96 -27.80 -8.04
CA LEU A 54 -3.12 -26.81 -8.69
C LEU A 54 -2.92 -25.58 -7.80
N GLN A 55 -3.99 -25.09 -7.17
CA GLN A 55 -3.93 -23.98 -6.23
C GLN A 55 -2.90 -24.23 -5.13
N ARG A 56 -3.03 -25.37 -4.44
CA ARG A 56 -2.11 -25.78 -3.36
C ARG A 56 -0.68 -25.92 -3.86
N THR A 57 -0.50 -26.51 -5.04
CA THR A 57 0.83 -26.68 -5.65
C THR A 57 1.50 -25.32 -5.92
N ILE A 58 0.74 -24.33 -6.36
CA ILE A 58 1.23 -22.97 -6.60
C ILE A 58 1.57 -22.30 -5.26
N GLU A 59 0.69 -22.38 -4.27
CA GLU A 59 0.91 -21.84 -2.92
C GLU A 59 2.18 -22.44 -2.28
N ASP A 60 2.31 -23.76 -2.28
CA ASP A 60 3.46 -24.48 -1.73
C ASP A 60 4.77 -24.07 -2.40
N ARG A 61 4.75 -23.85 -3.73
CA ARG A 61 5.93 -23.42 -4.49
C ARG A 61 6.29 -21.97 -4.20
N LEU A 62 5.30 -21.08 -4.08
CA LEU A 62 5.54 -19.68 -3.72
C LEU A 62 6.24 -19.56 -2.37
N GLU A 63 5.84 -20.37 -1.40
CA GLU A 63 6.45 -20.42 -0.07
C GLU A 63 7.85 -21.05 -0.09
N ARG A 64 7.99 -22.21 -0.76
CA ARG A 64 9.27 -22.94 -0.84
C ARG A 64 10.37 -22.17 -1.55
N GLU A 65 10.02 -21.41 -2.58
CA GLU A 65 10.97 -20.59 -3.34
C GLU A 65 11.17 -19.18 -2.74
N HIS A 66 10.50 -18.88 -1.61
CA HIS A 66 10.55 -17.59 -0.94
C HIS A 66 10.28 -16.41 -1.88
N ILE A 67 9.29 -16.58 -2.77
CA ILE A 67 8.88 -15.54 -3.73
C ILE A 67 8.05 -14.46 -3.02
N GLY A 68 7.27 -14.88 -2.04
CA GLY A 68 6.44 -14.02 -1.21
C GLY A 68 5.55 -14.84 -0.29
N ARG A 69 4.70 -14.15 0.46
CA ARG A 69 3.74 -14.76 1.38
C ARG A 69 2.34 -14.73 0.77
N VAL A 70 1.66 -15.86 0.71
CA VAL A 70 0.24 -15.90 0.30
C VAL A 70 -0.60 -15.21 1.37
N VAL A 71 -1.33 -14.16 1.01
CA VAL A 71 -2.21 -13.42 1.94
C VAL A 71 -3.67 -13.77 1.76
N THR A 72 -4.07 -14.17 0.55
CA THR A 72 -5.44 -14.56 0.26
C THR A 72 -5.42 -15.53 -0.91
N SER A 73 -6.20 -16.59 -0.82
CA SER A 73 -6.42 -17.49 -1.93
C SER A 73 -7.88 -17.96 -1.94
N GLY A 74 -8.41 -18.18 -3.14
CA GLY A 74 -9.81 -18.55 -3.30
C GLY A 74 -10.21 -18.62 -4.75
N SER A 75 -11.45 -19.04 -4.98
CA SER A 75 -12.03 -19.14 -6.32
C SER A 75 -13.28 -18.29 -6.42
N THR A 76 -13.42 -17.66 -7.57
CA THR A 76 -14.62 -16.98 -8.05
C THR A 76 -15.18 -17.77 -9.24
N PRO A 77 -16.45 -17.59 -9.62
CA PRO A 77 -17.01 -18.21 -10.83
C PRO A 77 -16.10 -18.09 -12.05
N GLY A 78 -15.57 -19.22 -12.54
CA GLY A 78 -14.70 -19.27 -13.72
C GLY A 78 -13.26 -18.77 -13.53
N ALA A 79 -12.82 -18.47 -12.30
CA ALA A 79 -11.45 -18.02 -12.04
C ALA A 79 -10.95 -18.35 -10.63
N MET A 80 -9.70 -18.74 -10.53
CA MET A 80 -8.96 -18.89 -9.29
C MET A 80 -8.10 -17.65 -9.04
N ASN A 81 -8.11 -17.12 -7.81
CA ASN A 81 -7.38 -15.91 -7.42
C ASN A 81 -6.45 -16.22 -6.24
N ILE A 82 -5.18 -15.81 -6.37
CA ILE A 82 -4.17 -15.91 -5.32
C ILE A 82 -3.52 -14.53 -5.21
N THR A 83 -3.51 -13.96 -4.01
CA THR A 83 -2.84 -12.70 -3.71
C THR A 83 -1.60 -13.00 -2.89
N VAL A 84 -0.45 -12.57 -3.39
CA VAL A 84 0.86 -12.79 -2.79
C VAL A 84 1.45 -11.44 -2.39
N GLU A 85 1.88 -11.33 -1.15
CA GLU A 85 2.64 -10.21 -0.64
C GLU A 85 4.13 -10.46 -0.89
N VAL A 86 4.80 -9.52 -1.55
CA VAL A 86 6.18 -9.68 -2.04
C VAL A 86 7.06 -8.56 -1.49
N ASP A 87 8.35 -8.79 -1.36
CA ASP A 87 9.30 -7.75 -0.92
C ASP A 87 9.75 -6.87 -2.11
N GLU A 88 9.97 -7.47 -3.27
CA GLU A 88 10.41 -6.80 -4.49
C GLU A 88 9.53 -7.17 -5.69
N THR A 89 8.71 -6.23 -6.17
CA THR A 89 7.69 -6.49 -7.21
C THR A 89 8.26 -7.00 -8.53
N VAL A 90 9.33 -6.39 -9.05
CA VAL A 90 9.88 -6.72 -10.38
C VAL A 90 10.40 -8.17 -10.41
N ASN A 91 11.31 -8.50 -9.49
CA ASN A 91 11.88 -9.83 -9.36
C ASN A 91 10.82 -10.90 -9.09
N SER A 92 9.86 -10.59 -8.21
CA SER A 92 8.81 -11.53 -7.83
C SER A 92 7.85 -11.82 -8.98
N ILE A 93 7.49 -10.82 -9.80
CA ILE A 93 6.64 -11.05 -10.98
C ILE A 93 7.33 -11.99 -11.98
N ASP A 94 8.63 -11.84 -12.22
CA ASP A 94 9.36 -12.75 -13.12
C ASP A 94 9.40 -14.19 -12.58
N LYS A 95 9.64 -14.36 -11.27
CA LYS A 95 9.56 -15.67 -10.60
C LYS A 95 8.15 -16.27 -10.66
N ILE A 96 7.11 -15.48 -10.39
CA ILE A 96 5.71 -15.91 -10.50
C ILE A 96 5.38 -16.34 -11.92
N ARG A 97 5.76 -15.56 -12.94
CA ARG A 97 5.54 -15.92 -14.35
C ARG A 97 6.25 -17.21 -14.74
N ARG A 98 7.46 -17.44 -14.22
CA ARG A 98 8.18 -18.70 -14.40
C ARG A 98 7.43 -19.87 -13.75
N LEU A 99 7.00 -19.74 -12.50
CA LEU A 99 6.23 -20.75 -11.78
C LEU A 99 4.94 -21.11 -12.54
N LEU A 100 4.20 -20.10 -13.01
CA LEU A 100 2.98 -20.29 -13.80
C LEU A 100 3.24 -20.97 -15.16
N ARG A 101 4.42 -20.74 -15.75
CA ARG A 101 4.85 -21.42 -16.97
C ARG A 101 5.15 -22.88 -16.72
N GLU A 102 5.88 -23.19 -15.65
CA GLU A 102 6.22 -24.56 -15.25
C GLU A 102 4.96 -25.36 -14.87
N ALA A 103 3.97 -24.70 -14.27
CA ALA A 103 2.65 -25.28 -13.99
C ALA A 103 1.73 -25.38 -15.23
N GLY A 104 2.15 -24.91 -16.40
CA GLY A 104 1.37 -24.99 -17.65
C GLY A 104 0.18 -24.04 -17.73
N VAL A 105 0.03 -23.11 -16.79
CA VAL A 105 -1.16 -22.23 -16.69
C VAL A 105 -0.91 -20.79 -17.12
N LEU A 106 0.32 -20.45 -17.51
CA LEU A 106 0.69 -19.09 -17.90
C LEU A 106 -0.26 -18.49 -18.94
N ASN A 107 -0.63 -19.26 -19.97
CA ASN A 107 -1.48 -18.81 -21.08
C ASN A 107 -2.91 -18.42 -20.66
N ARG A 108 -3.40 -18.97 -19.54
CA ARG A 108 -4.73 -18.69 -18.99
C ARG A 108 -4.67 -17.86 -17.71
N SER A 109 -3.49 -17.36 -17.36
CA SER A 109 -3.25 -16.58 -16.15
C SER A 109 -3.06 -15.09 -16.45
N SER A 110 -3.40 -14.25 -15.47
CA SER A 110 -3.13 -12.83 -15.44
C SER A 110 -2.42 -12.50 -14.13
N VAL A 111 -1.32 -11.76 -14.21
CA VAL A 111 -0.56 -11.28 -13.05
C VAL A 111 -0.69 -9.77 -13.03
N LYS A 112 -1.25 -9.24 -11.94
CA LYS A 112 -1.50 -7.80 -11.75
C LYS A 112 -0.87 -7.35 -10.44
N ILE A 113 -0.38 -6.13 -10.40
CA ILE A 113 0.05 -5.50 -9.15
C ILE A 113 -1.21 -4.96 -8.48
N ALA A 114 -1.53 -5.46 -7.29
CA ALA A 114 -2.57 -4.89 -6.45
C ALA A 114 -1.92 -3.79 -5.61
N GLU A 115 -2.10 -2.53 -6.02
CA GLU A 115 -1.60 -1.39 -5.25
C GLU A 115 -2.16 -1.47 -3.83
N THR A 116 -1.28 -1.30 -2.84
CA THR A 116 -1.68 -1.19 -1.45
C THR A 116 -2.63 -0.01 -1.34
N VAL A 117 -3.83 -0.23 -0.81
CA VAL A 117 -4.78 0.84 -0.51
C VAL A 117 -4.13 1.75 0.52
N SER A 118 -3.39 2.75 0.06
CA SER A 118 -3.00 3.89 0.86
C SER A 118 -4.29 4.67 1.06
N SER A 119 -5.01 4.41 2.15
CA SER A 119 -6.20 5.16 2.53
C SER A 119 -5.90 6.66 2.37
N PRO A 120 -6.62 7.42 1.53
CA PRO A 120 -6.53 8.87 1.60
C PRO A 120 -7.08 9.25 2.97
N SER A 121 -6.21 9.76 3.83
CA SER A 121 -6.63 10.46 5.05
C SER A 121 -7.57 11.58 4.61
N CYS A 122 -8.87 11.39 4.84
CA CYS A 122 -9.86 12.44 4.73
C CYS A 122 -9.54 13.50 5.80
N THR A 123 -8.69 14.46 5.47
CA THR A 123 -8.62 15.73 6.18
C THR A 123 -9.43 16.73 5.38
N PRO A 124 -10.66 17.11 5.82
CA PRO A 124 -11.33 18.25 5.22
C PRO A 124 -10.64 19.53 5.68
N GLN A 125 -9.63 19.99 4.93
CA GLN A 125 -9.07 21.32 5.09
C GLN A 125 -10.06 22.35 4.49
N ARG A 126 -11.17 22.60 5.19
CA ARG A 126 -12.11 23.67 4.85
C ARG A 126 -11.55 24.99 5.35
N SER A 127 -10.62 25.56 4.59
CA SER A 127 -10.21 26.96 4.75
C SER A 127 -11.33 27.90 4.28
N ALA A 128 -11.62 28.88 5.12
CA ALA A 128 -12.15 30.21 4.81
C ALA A 128 -13.56 30.34 4.20
N SER A 129 -14.54 30.49 5.10
CA SER A 129 -15.48 31.63 5.16
C SER A 129 -15.53 32.57 3.94
N LYS A 130 -16.53 32.40 3.08
CA LYS A 130 -17.15 33.50 2.33
C LYS A 130 -18.66 33.37 2.47
N ARG A 131 -19.26 34.18 3.35
CA ARG A 131 -20.72 34.30 3.47
C ARG A 131 -21.28 34.75 2.11
N PRO A 132 -22.36 34.15 1.59
CA PRO A 132 -23.17 34.82 0.58
C PRO A 132 -23.96 35.95 1.23
N ASP A 133 -23.92 37.14 0.61
CA ASP A 133 -24.71 38.32 0.99
C ASP A 133 -26.22 38.01 1.04
N PRO A 134 -26.98 38.60 1.97
CA PRO A 134 -28.45 38.50 1.95
C PRO A 134 -29.03 39.34 0.78
N PRO A 135 -30.16 38.92 0.19
CA PRO A 135 -30.82 39.70 -0.84
C PRO A 135 -31.37 41.01 -0.25
N ARG A 136 -30.97 42.14 -0.83
CA ARG A 136 -31.59 43.44 -0.58
C ARG A 136 -33.01 43.44 -1.14
N LEU A 137 -34.01 43.44 -0.25
CA LEU A 137 -35.33 44.01 -0.52
C LEU A 137 -35.23 45.53 -0.33
N CYS A 138 -35.65 46.31 -1.33
CA CYS A 138 -36.36 47.60 -1.19
C CYS A 138 -36.55 48.29 -2.56
N GLY A 139 -37.80 48.64 -2.91
CA GLY A 139 -38.12 49.89 -3.64
C GLY A 139 -38.88 49.80 -4.96
N GLN A 140 -40.22 49.74 -4.91
CA GLN A 140 -41.17 50.21 -5.94
C GLN A 140 -40.94 51.70 -6.31
N PRO A 141 -41.40 52.25 -7.46
CA PRO A 141 -42.82 52.62 -7.75
C PRO A 141 -43.25 52.31 -9.22
N ALA A 142 -44.53 52.28 -9.62
CA ALA A 142 -45.69 53.10 -9.25
C ALA A 142 -46.98 52.27 -9.06
#